data_AF-A0AA46X136-F1
#
_entry.id   AF-A0AA46X136-F1
#
_cell.length_a   1.000
_cell.length_b   1.000
_cell.length_c   1.000
_cell.angle_alpha   90.00
_cell.angle_beta   90.00
_cell.angle_gamma   90.00
#
_symmetry.space_group_name_H-M   'P 1'
#
loop_
_entity.id
_entity.type
_entity.pdbx_description
1 polymer ?
#
loop_
_entity_poly.entity_id
_entity_poly.type
_entity_poly.pdbx_seq_one_letter_code
_entity_poly.pdbx_strand_id
1 'polypeptide(L)' 'MSDEALCLGWRTSFVALQRTSSVTGKLRLAWMRQLYLDEMERRHPQGFANWFDSGARAGSDPSKFLTPRQPPPAAQH' A
#
# COMPACT_ATOMS: atom_id res chain seq x y z
N MET A 1 11.47 3.08 -5.95
CA MET A 1 10.81 1.99 -5.21
C MET A 1 9.66 1.45 -6.06
N SER A 2 9.56 0.13 -6.28
CA SER A 2 8.48 -0.47 -7.08
C SER A 2 7.18 -0.61 -6.28
N ASP A 3 6.09 -1.02 -6.94
CA ASP A 3 4.78 -1.20 -6.30
C ASP A 3 4.77 -2.42 -5.38
N GLU A 4 5.50 -3.49 -5.74
CA GLU A 4 5.70 -4.65 -4.88
C GLU A 4 6.45 -4.27 -3.61
N ALA A 5 7.47 -3.41 -3.74
CA ALA A 5 8.22 -2.89 -2.60
C ALA A 5 7.35 -2.00 -1.69
N LEU A 6 6.42 -1.21 -2.26
CA LEU A 6 5.42 -0.46 -1.49
C LEU A 6 4.50 -1.41 -0.69
N CYS A 7 3.93 -2.40 -1.36
CA CYS A 7 3.04 -3.38 -0.73
C CYS A 7 3.76 -4.14 0.39
N LEU A 8 4.99 -4.59 0.15
CA LEU A 8 5.80 -5.28 1.14
C LEU A 8 6.14 -4.37 2.33
N GLY A 9 6.53 -3.12 2.07
CA GLY A 9 6.82 -2.13 3.11
C GLY A 9 5.59 -1.85 4.00
N TRP A 10 4.41 -1.73 3.42
CA TRP A 10 3.15 -1.60 4.16
C TRP A 10 2.87 -2.78 5.09
N ARG A 11 2.98 -4.02 4.60
CA ARG A 11 2.71 -5.21 5.42
C ARG A 11 3.74 -5.39 6.53
N THR A 12 5.02 -5.23 6.21
CA THR A 12 6.11 -5.44 7.18
C THR A 12 6.14 -4.35 8.25
N SER A 13 5.84 -3.09 7.89
CA SER A 13 5.75 -1.99 8.86
C SER A 13 4.61 -2.18 9.87
N PHE A 14 3.51 -2.86 9.51
CA PHE A 14 2.45 -3.21 10.47
C PHE A 14 2.94 -4.21 11.51
N VAL A 15 3.68 -5.25 11.08
CA VAL A 15 4.28 -6.23 12.00
C VAL A 15 5.30 -5.55 12.92
N ALA A 16 6.14 -4.66 12.37
CA ALA A 16 7.08 -3.88 13.16
C ALA A 16 6.36 -2.98 14.18
N LEU A 17 5.25 -2.34 13.80
CA LEU A 17 4.47 -1.47 14.68
C LEU A 17 3.89 -2.24 15.87
N GLN A 18 3.38 -3.45 15.63
CA GLN A 18 2.86 -4.31 16.71
C GLN A 18 3.94 -4.78 17.67
N ARG A 19 5.16 -5.02 17.18
CA ARG A 19 6.28 -5.53 17.99
C ARG A 19 7.04 -4.44 18.74
N THR A 20 6.94 -3.19 18.30
CA THR A 20 7.70 -2.08 18.88
C THR A 20 7.10 -1.67 20.23
N SER A 21 7.91 -1.73 21.30
CA SER A 21 7.51 -1.23 22.63
C SER A 21 7.77 0.27 22.82
N SER A 22 8.72 0.85 22.06
CA SER A 22 9.07 2.27 22.13
C SER A 22 7.99 3.17 21.51
N VAL A 23 7.53 4.18 22.26
CA VAL A 23 6.59 5.20 21.76
C VAL A 23 7.16 5.94 20.55
N THR A 24 8.41 6.41 20.63
CA THR A 24 9.09 7.08 19.52
C THR A 24 9.23 6.16 18.30
N GLY A 25 9.48 4.87 18.52
CA GLY A 25 9.50 3.86 17.45
C GLY A 25 8.13 3.70 16.79
N LYS A 26 7.05 3.65 17.57
CA LYS A 26 5.67 3.60 17.05
C LYS A 26 5.32 4.84 16.23
N LEU A 27 5.70 6.04 16.69
CA LEU A 27 5.49 7.28 15.96
C LEU A 27 6.23 7.30 14.62
N ARG A 28 7.50 6.87 14.59
CA ARG A 28 8.28 6.75 13.35
C ARG A 28 7.62 5.79 12.36
N LEU A 29 7.14 4.64 12.84
CA LEU A 29 6.45 3.65 12.00
C LEU A 29 5.11 4.17 11.49
N ALA A 30 4.35 4.90 12.30
CA ALA A 30 3.11 5.55 11.86
C ALA A 30 3.39 6.55 10.74
N TRP A 31 4.42 7.39 10.89
CA TRP A 31 4.83 8.35 9.86
C TRP A 31 5.27 7.65 8.56
N MET A 32 6.12 6.62 8.65
CA MET A 32 6.51 5.83 7.48
C MET A 32 5.33 5.18 6.76
N ARG A 33 4.32 4.74 7.52
CA ARG A 33 3.11 4.14 6.96
C ARG A 33 2.24 5.14 6.23
N GLN A 34 2.18 6.39 6.70
CA GLN A 34 1.53 7.47 5.97
C GLN A 34 2.20 7.66 4.60
N LEU A 35 3.53 7.73 4.55
CA LEU A 35 4.28 7.86 3.29
C LEU A 35 4.00 6.72 2.31
N TYR A 36 3.81 5.48 2.79
CA TYR A 36 3.42 4.38 1.92
C TYR A 36 2.01 4.55 1.36
N LEU A 37 1.04 4.99 2.18
CA LEU A 37 -0.32 5.24 1.71
C LEU A 37 -0.36 6.38 0.68
N ASP A 38 0.32 7.49 0.97
CA ASP A 38 0.41 8.65 0.07
C ASP A 38 0.99 8.24 -1.29
N GLU A 39 2.06 7.43 -1.29
CA GLU A 39 2.67 6.99 -2.54
C GLU A 39 1.83 5.95 -3.30
N MET A 40 1.08 5.08 -2.59
CA MET A 40 0.13 4.17 -3.22
C MET A 40 -1.04 4.92 -3.88
N GLU A 41 -1.62 5.90 -3.18
CA GLU A 41 -2.70 6.74 -3.70
C GLU A 41 -2.24 7.55 -4.91
N ARG A 42 -1.04 8.16 -4.83
CA ARG A 42 -0.46 8.96 -5.93
C ARG A 42 -0.26 8.14 -7.21
N ARG A 43 0.13 6.87 -7.09
CA ARG A 43 0.39 5.98 -8.25
C ARG A 43 -0.87 5.31 -8.79
N HIS A 44 -1.75 4.89 -7.89
CA HIS A 44 -2.89 4.02 -8.19
C HIS A 44 -4.17 4.54 -7.55
N PRO A 45 -4.65 5.75 -7.88
CA PRO A 45 -5.75 6.39 -7.14
C PRO A 45 -7.04 5.54 -7.15
N GLN A 46 -7.38 4.94 -8.29
CA GLN A 46 -8.55 4.05 -8.40
C GLN A 46 -8.35 2.73 -7.65
N GLY A 47 -7.18 2.12 -7.77
CA GLY A 47 -6.84 0.89 -7.05
C GLY A 47 -6.86 1.08 -5.54
N PHE A 48 -6.32 2.21 -5.08
CA PHE A 48 -6.32 2.62 -3.68
C PHE A 48 -7.74 2.80 -3.14
N ALA A 49 -8.62 3.53 -3.85
CA ALA A 49 -10.02 3.68 -3.46
C ALA A 49 -10.73 2.31 -3.36
N ASN A 50 -10.60 1.47 -4.40
CA ASN A 50 -11.20 0.12 -4.42
C ASN A 50 -10.69 -0.75 -3.27
N TRP A 51 -9.43 -0.61 -2.88
CA TRP A 51 -8.87 -1.32 -1.74
C TRP A 51 -9.54 -0.89 -0.43
N PHE A 52 -9.70 0.42 -0.20
CA PHE A 52 -10.39 0.93 0.99
C PHE A 52 -11.85 0.48 1.04
N ASP A 53 -12.57 0.59 -0.07
CA ASP A 53 -13.98 0.18 -0.19
C ASP A 53 -14.17 -1.32 0.03
N SER A 54 -13.15 -2.14 -0.24
CA SER A 54 -13.17 -3.58 0.03
C SER A 54 -13.06 -3.94 1.53
N GLY A 55 -12.91 -2.95 2.41
CA GLY A 55 -12.68 -3.15 3.85
C GLY A 55 -11.21 -3.40 4.19
N ALA A 56 -10.31 -2.58 3.61
CA ALA A 56 -8.88 -2.64 3.88
C ALA A 56 -8.57 -2.64 5.40
N ARG A 57 -7.62 -3.49 5.81
CA ARG A 57 -7.13 -3.54 7.19
C ARG A 57 -5.70 -3.02 7.25
N ALA A 58 -5.29 -2.55 8.43
CA ALA A 58 -3.94 -2.01 8.63
C ALA A 58 -2.79 -2.99 8.27
N GLY A 59 -3.05 -4.31 8.25
CA GLY A 59 -2.08 -5.32 7.81
C GLY A 59 -2.43 -6.03 6.50
N SER A 60 -3.52 -5.68 5.81
CA SER A 60 -3.92 -6.37 4.57
C SER A 60 -2.98 -6.05 3.41
N ASP A 61 -2.88 -6.99 2.47
CA ASP A 61 -2.06 -6.86 1.25
C ASP A 61 -2.81 -6.06 0.16
N PRO A 62 -2.29 -4.89 -0.28
CA PRO A 62 -2.92 -4.08 -1.31
C PRO A 62 -2.57 -4.50 -2.74
N SER A 63 -1.61 -5.42 -2.93
CA SER A 63 -1.02 -5.75 -4.25
C SER A 63 -2.04 -6.06 -5.35
N LYS A 64 -3.14 -6.75 -5.01
CA LYS A 64 -4.21 -7.10 -5.97
C LYS A 64 -4.97 -5.90 -6.53
N PHE A 65 -4.90 -4.75 -5.87
CA PHE A 65 -5.58 -3.51 -6.27
C PHE A 65 -4.64 -2.51 -6.92
N LEU A 66 -3.33 -2.61 -6.66
CA LEU A 66 -2.30 -1.67 -7.15
C LEU A 66 -1.65 -2.15 -8.45
N THR A 67 -2.33 -2.99 -9.22
CA THR A 67 -1.85 -3.40 -10.54
C THR A 67 -1.97 -2.22 -11.51
N PRO A 68 -0.93 -1.92 -12.30
CA PRO A 68 -1.07 -1.00 -13.40
C PRO A 68 -2.24 -1.44 -14.27
N ARG A 69 -3.13 -0.51 -14.64
CA ARG A 69 -4.18 -0.78 -15.62
C ARG A 69 -3.50 -1.37 -16.86
N GLN A 70 -3.70 -2.66 -17.13
CA GLN A 70 -3.33 -3.21 -18.43
C GLN A 70 -4.11 -2.40 -19.47
N PRO A 71 -3.43 -1.71 -20.41
CA PRO A 71 -4.14 -1.14 -21.54
C PRO A 71 -4.88 -2.29 -22.24
N PRO A 72 -6.11 -2.06 -22.72
CA PRO A 72 -6.83 -3.07 -23.48
C PRO A 72 -5.90 -3.55 -24.62
N PRO A 73 -5.86 -4.86 -24.93
CA PRO A 73 -5.06 -5.35 -26.05
C PRO A 73 -5.44 -4.53 -27.28
N ALA A 74 -4.42 -3.99 -27.97
CA ALA A 74 -4.62 -3.18 -29.17
C ALA A 74 -5.52 -3.96 -30.13
N ALA A 75 -6.64 -3.37 -30.54
CA ALA A 75 -7.51 -3.95 -31.54
C ALA A 75 -6.68 -4.18 -32.80
N GLN A 76 -6.45 -5.44 -33.13
CA GLN A 76 -5.82 -5.83 -34.38
C GLN A 76 -6.86 -5.60 -35.49
N HIS A 77 -6.56 -4.68 -36.41
CA HIS A 77 -7.32 -4.43 -37.63
C HIS A 77 -6.98 -5.45 -38.71
#